data_AF-A0A4Q3EZH2-F1
#
_entry.id   AF-A0A4Q3EZH2-F1
#
_cell.length_a   1.000
_cell.length_b   1.000
_cell.length_c   1.000
_cell.angle_alpha   90.00
_cell.angle_beta   90.00
_cell.angle_gamma   90.00
#
_symmetry.space_group_name_H-M   'P 1'
#
loop_
_entity.id
_entity.type
_entity.pdbx_description
1 polymer ?
#
loop_
_entity_poly.entity_id
_entity_poly.type
_entity_poly.pdbx_seq_one_letter_code
_entity_poly.pdbx_strand_id
1 'polypeptide(L)'
;MSPYSYLQYLRHKFTAKNRHGIHSPYVYRFVDEVMSDFSSFDMPSKFNNFFGRKNMRYIASAYPTHWPQLVAKEMQEMHNDLVIAIPNIYKSPEHKEYWQQLAAMPEVKLSLDTYEFGLLLFRNEFLAKQHFAVKG
;
A
#
# COMPACT_ATOMS: atom_id res chain seq x y z
N MET A 1 0.84 17.65 10.32
CA MET A 1 1.44 17.32 9.00
C MET A 1 2.72 18.13 8.85
N SER A 2 3.86 17.51 8.55
CA SER A 2 5.13 18.22 8.33
C SER A 2 5.15 18.91 6.97
N PRO A 3 5.98 19.96 6.74
CA PRO A 3 6.11 20.59 5.42
C PRO A 3 6.44 19.59 4.31
N TYR A 4 7.32 18.62 4.60
CA TYR A 4 7.64 17.53 3.69
C TYR A 4 6.41 16.69 3.31
N SER A 5 5.67 16.20 4.31
CA SER A 5 4.48 15.38 4.06
C SER A 5 3.41 16.15 3.30
N TYR A 6 3.24 17.45 3.56
CA TYR A 6 2.32 18.30 2.82
C TYR A 6 2.73 18.47 1.35
N LEU A 7 4.01 18.71 1.06
CA LEU A 7 4.50 18.77 -0.32
C LEU A 7 4.31 17.44 -1.04
N GLN A 8 4.56 16.32 -0.35
CA GLN A 8 4.33 14.99 -0.89
C GLN A 8 2.85 14.71 -1.15
N TYR A 9 1.95 15.21 -0.29
CA TYR A 9 0.51 15.15 -0.50
C TYR A 9 0.10 15.87 -1.78
N LEU A 10 0.55 17.12 -1.95
CA LEU A 10 0.28 17.89 -3.17
C LEU A 10 0.81 17.16 -4.40
N ARG A 11 2.06 16.68 -4.36
CA ARG A 11 2.66 15.92 -5.45
C ARG A 11 1.84 14.67 -5.78
N HIS A 12 1.48 13.86 -4.78
CA HIS A 12 0.69 12.66 -4.96
C HIS A 12 -0.68 12.98 -5.57
N LYS A 13 -1.34 14.06 -5.11
CA LYS A 13 -2.60 14.55 -5.67
C LYS A 13 -2.51 14.95 -7.14
N PHE A 14 -1.33 15.31 -7.65
CA PHE A 14 -1.14 15.55 -9.08
C PHE A 14 -0.75 14.29 -9.86
N THR A 15 0.03 13.39 -9.28
CA THR A 15 0.59 12.23 -10.02
C THR A 15 -0.21 10.95 -9.91
N ALA A 16 -0.98 10.77 -8.84
CA ALA A 16 -1.71 9.52 -8.61
C ALA A 16 -2.86 9.35 -9.61
N LYS A 17 -3.17 8.10 -9.93
CA LYS A 17 -4.18 7.74 -10.91
C LYS A 17 -5.56 7.71 -10.26
N ASN A 18 -6.53 8.28 -10.97
CA ASN A 18 -7.94 8.18 -10.62
C ASN A 18 -8.53 6.88 -11.23
N ARG A 19 -9.76 6.52 -10.86
CA ARG A 19 -10.47 5.31 -11.36
C ARG A 19 -10.43 5.12 -12.88
N HIS A 20 -10.47 6.20 -13.66
CA HIS A 20 -10.46 6.14 -15.12
C HIS A 20 -9.07 5.96 -15.76
N GLY A 21 -7.99 6.17 -14.99
CA GLY A 21 -6.60 5.97 -15.46
C GLY A 21 -5.99 4.62 -15.04
N ILE A 22 -6.75 3.82 -14.29
CA ILE A 22 -6.32 2.51 -13.80
C ILE A 22 -6.78 1.45 -14.79
N HIS A 23 -5.82 0.77 -15.43
CA HIS A 23 -6.09 -0.32 -16.38
C HIS A 23 -6.05 -1.71 -15.73
N SER A 24 -5.78 -1.80 -14.43
CA SER A 24 -5.84 -3.06 -13.68
C SER A 24 -7.23 -3.22 -13.07
N PRO A 25 -8.04 -4.22 -13.48
CA PRO A 25 -9.38 -4.44 -12.91
C PRO A 25 -9.34 -4.65 -11.39
N TYR A 26 -8.27 -5.27 -10.88
CA TYR A 26 -8.07 -5.46 -9.45
C TYR A 26 -7.89 -4.12 -8.71
N VAL A 27 -7.02 -3.25 -9.23
CA VAL A 27 -6.76 -1.94 -8.62
C VAL A 27 -7.96 -1.01 -8.76
N TYR A 28 -8.70 -1.12 -9.87
CA TYR A 28 -9.97 -0.39 -10.04
C TYR A 28 -10.95 -0.75 -8.92
N ARG A 29 -11.21 -2.05 -8.70
CA ARG A 29 -12.11 -2.50 -7.63
C ARG A 29 -11.61 -2.11 -6.25
N PHE A 30 -10.30 -2.15 -6.00
CA PHE A 30 -9.74 -1.65 -4.73
C PHE A 30 -10.08 -0.17 -4.52
N VAL A 31 -9.84 0.67 -5.52
CA VAL A 31 -10.17 2.10 -5.41
C VAL A 31 -11.68 2.30 -5.23
N ASP A 32 -12.51 1.53 -5.93
CA ASP A 32 -13.96 1.66 -5.91
C ASP A 32 -14.63 1.11 -4.64
N GLU A 33 -14.14 0.01 -4.06
CA GLU A 33 -14.76 -0.64 -2.89
C GLU A 33 -14.14 -0.17 -1.56
N VAL A 34 -12.86 0.22 -1.58
CA VAL A 34 -12.08 0.48 -0.36
C VAL A 34 -11.77 1.96 -0.20
N MET A 35 -11.32 2.61 -1.28
CA MET A 35 -10.92 4.02 -1.24
C MET A 35 -12.08 4.99 -1.47
N SER A 36 -13.17 4.55 -2.10
CA SER A 36 -14.39 5.36 -2.20
C SER A 36 -14.96 5.62 -0.81
N ASP A 37 -15.37 6.86 -0.57
CA ASP A 37 -15.87 7.31 0.74
C ASP A 37 -14.93 6.87 1.88
N PHE A 38 -13.63 7.13 1.71
CA PHE A 38 -12.61 6.73 2.66
C PHE A 38 -12.87 7.34 4.03
N SER A 39 -13.19 6.47 4.99
CA SER A 39 -13.37 6.77 6.41
C SER A 39 -12.38 5.91 7.18
N SER A 40 -11.52 6.55 7.98
CA SER A 40 -10.53 5.83 8.81
C SER A 40 -11.19 4.88 9.81
N PHE A 41 -12.45 5.13 10.17
CA PHE A 41 -13.26 4.28 11.03
C PHE A 41 -13.62 2.93 10.37
N ASP A 42 -13.96 2.94 9.08
CA ASP A 42 -14.43 1.74 8.35
C ASP A 42 -13.30 0.94 7.69
N MET A 43 -12.10 1.52 7.67
CA MET A 43 -10.91 1.02 6.99
C MET A 43 -10.62 -0.46 7.28
N PRO A 44 -10.56 -0.92 8.55
CA PRO A 44 -10.30 -2.33 8.85
C PRO A 44 -11.37 -3.26 8.28
N SER A 45 -12.64 -2.86 8.30
CA SER A 45 -13.75 -3.65 7.77
C SER A 45 -13.69 -3.73 6.25
N LYS A 46 -13.48 -2.59 5.55
CA LYS A 46 -13.33 -2.56 4.09
C LYS A 46 -12.15 -3.41 3.64
N PHE A 47 -11.01 -3.30 4.33
CA PHE A 47 -9.81 -4.09 4.05
C PHE A 47 -10.05 -5.59 4.26
N ASN A 48 -10.68 -5.97 5.36
CA ASN A 48 -11.01 -7.37 5.63
C ASN A 48 -11.97 -7.96 4.61
N ASN A 49 -12.96 -7.18 4.15
CA ASN A 49 -13.92 -7.60 3.13
C ASN A 49 -13.23 -7.79 1.76
N PHE A 50 -12.33 -6.88 1.39
CA PHE A 50 -11.68 -6.92 0.09
C PHE A 50 -10.54 -7.94 0.00
N PHE A 51 -9.66 -8.00 1.00
CA PHE A 51 -8.48 -8.87 0.96
C PHE A 51 -8.68 -10.23 1.66
N GLY A 52 -9.68 -10.32 2.54
CA GLY A 52 -9.87 -11.43 3.46
C GLY A 52 -9.06 -11.24 4.75
N ARG A 53 -9.73 -11.32 5.91
CA ARG A 53 -9.14 -11.03 7.23
C ARG A 53 -7.85 -11.79 7.56
N LYS A 54 -7.73 -13.04 7.10
CA LYS A 54 -6.54 -13.88 7.38
C LYS A 54 -5.31 -13.46 6.57
N ASN A 55 -5.51 -12.73 5.48
CA ASN A 55 -4.47 -12.43 4.49
C ASN A 55 -3.73 -11.11 4.77
N MET A 56 -4.25 -10.29 5.67
CA MET A 56 -3.72 -8.97 5.95
C MET A 56 -2.75 -8.95 7.13
N ARG A 57 -1.68 -8.16 6.99
CA ARG A 57 -0.73 -7.81 8.04
C ARG A 57 -0.50 -6.32 8.06
N TYR A 58 -0.39 -5.75 9.26
CA TYR A 58 -0.12 -4.33 9.45
C TYR A 58 1.25 -4.16 10.08
N ILE A 59 2.11 -3.34 9.47
CA ILE A 59 3.43 -3.04 10.03
C ILE A 59 3.28 -1.97 11.11
N ALA A 60 3.34 -2.39 12.38
CA ALA A 60 3.13 -1.54 13.55
C ALA A 60 4.43 -0.86 14.04
N SER A 61 5.27 -0.35 13.14
CA SER A 61 6.49 0.39 13.51
C SER A 61 6.43 1.82 12.99
N ALA A 62 6.64 2.79 13.90
CA ALA A 62 6.85 4.19 13.56
C ALA A 62 8.26 4.50 13.02
N TYR A 63 9.16 3.52 13.08
CA TYR A 63 10.53 3.60 12.59
C TYR A 63 10.66 2.79 11.30
N PRO A 64 10.88 3.46 10.15
CA PRO A 64 10.91 2.79 8.85
C PRO A 64 12.10 1.84 8.68
N THR A 65 13.16 2.06 9.46
CA THR A 65 14.33 1.17 9.55
C THR A 65 14.00 -0.26 9.97
N HIS A 66 12.87 -0.49 10.66
CA HIS A 66 12.41 -1.82 11.06
C HIS A 66 11.51 -2.50 10.03
N TRP A 67 11.01 -1.75 9.04
CA TRP A 67 10.04 -2.28 8.09
C TRP A 67 10.59 -3.47 7.27
N PRO A 68 11.83 -3.47 6.76
CA PRO A 68 12.35 -4.61 6.01
C PRO A 68 12.32 -5.92 6.79
N GLN A 69 12.73 -5.90 8.07
CA GLN A 69 12.77 -7.10 8.90
C GLN A 69 11.37 -7.59 9.25
N LEU A 70 10.42 -6.67 9.52
CA LEU A 70 9.04 -7.02 9.78
C LEU A 70 8.36 -7.59 8.53
N VAL A 71 8.55 -6.97 7.37
CA VAL A 71 8.03 -7.47 6.08
C VAL A 71 8.59 -8.86 5.78
N ALA A 72 9.91 -9.05 5.94
CA ALA A 72 10.54 -10.36 5.73
C ALA A 72 9.98 -11.43 6.67
N LYS A 73 9.69 -11.09 7.94
CA LYS A 73 9.06 -12.00 8.89
C LYS A 73 7.66 -12.42 8.41
N GLU A 74 6.81 -11.48 8.02
CA GLU A 74 5.44 -11.80 7.57
C GLU A 74 5.44 -12.68 6.30
N MET A 75 6.41 -12.50 5.41
CA MET A 75 6.57 -13.30 4.19
C MET A 75 6.90 -14.78 4.46
N GLN A 76 7.43 -15.11 5.64
CA GLN A 76 7.74 -16.50 6.02
C GLN A 76 6.48 -17.30 6.41
N GLU A 77 5.40 -16.62 6.82
CA GLU A 77 4.23 -17.27 7.40
C GLU A 77 3.07 -17.48 6.41
N MET A 78 3.03 -16.76 5.28
CA MET A 78 1.99 -16.89 4.25
C MET A 78 2.51 -16.48 2.87
N HIS A 79 2.41 -17.36 1.86
CA HIS A 79 3.16 -17.14 0.61
C HIS A 79 2.36 -16.60 -0.58
N ASN A 80 1.07 -16.92 -0.74
CA ASN A 80 0.35 -16.53 -1.96
C ASN A 80 -0.60 -15.34 -1.78
N ASP A 81 -1.39 -15.25 -0.71
CA ASP A 81 -2.41 -14.20 -0.57
C ASP A 81 -2.04 -13.04 0.34
N LEU A 82 -0.82 -13.03 0.87
CA LEU A 82 -0.35 -12.04 1.83
C LEU A 82 -0.49 -10.60 1.28
N VAL A 83 -1.06 -9.74 2.11
CA VAL A 83 -1.16 -8.30 1.91
C VAL A 83 -0.57 -7.61 3.14
N ILE A 84 0.43 -6.77 2.93
CA ILE A 84 1.06 -6.01 4.01
C ILE A 84 0.71 -4.53 3.84
N ALA A 85 0.12 -3.93 4.87
CA ALA A 85 -0.17 -2.52 4.96
C ALA A 85 0.89 -1.80 5.80
N ILE A 86 1.47 -0.74 5.24
CA ILE A 86 2.51 0.09 5.85
C ILE A 86 1.97 1.50 6.00
N PRO A 87 1.76 2.01 7.23
CA PRO A 87 1.22 3.35 7.42
C PRO A 87 2.30 4.42 7.20
N ASN A 88 1.88 5.65 6.93
CA ASN A 88 2.72 6.85 7.02
C ASN A 88 3.93 6.88 6.08
N ILE A 89 3.80 6.29 4.88
CA ILE A 89 4.88 6.19 3.87
C ILE A 89 5.47 7.54 3.42
N TYR A 90 4.80 8.67 3.68
CA TYR A 90 5.31 10.02 3.40
C TYR A 90 5.57 10.89 4.64
N LYS A 91 5.63 10.32 5.84
CA LYS A 91 5.83 11.09 7.08
C LYS A 91 7.17 11.84 7.11
N SER A 92 8.24 11.22 6.60
CA SER A 92 9.57 11.81 6.44
C SER A 92 10.22 11.32 5.14
N PRO A 93 11.33 11.94 4.68
CA PRO A 93 12.12 11.43 3.56
C PRO A 93 12.53 9.97 3.73
N GLU A 94 12.93 9.59 4.94
CA GLU A 94 13.30 8.22 5.29
C GLU A 94 12.12 7.23 5.12
N HIS A 95 10.91 7.61 5.54
CA HIS A 95 9.72 6.75 5.34
C HIS A 95 9.48 6.47 3.85
N LYS A 96 9.61 7.51 3.01
CA LYS A 96 9.44 7.39 1.57
C LYS A 96 10.50 6.47 0.96
N GLU A 97 11.75 6.63 1.40
CA GLU A 97 12.86 5.81 0.92
C GLU A 97 12.62 4.32 1.21
N TYR A 98 12.30 3.97 2.46
CA TYR A 98 12.00 2.58 2.82
C TYR A 98 10.75 2.06 2.10
N TRP A 99 9.70 2.87 1.93
CA TRP A 99 8.54 2.48 1.12
C TRP A 99 8.94 2.13 -0.32
N GLN A 100 9.78 2.97 -0.96
CA GLN A 100 10.25 2.73 -2.31
C GLN A 100 11.10 1.46 -2.41
N GLN A 101 11.97 1.21 -1.44
CA GLN A 101 12.76 -0.02 -1.37
C GLN A 101 11.86 -1.27 -1.26
N LEU A 102 10.87 -1.23 -0.37
CA LEU A 102 9.94 -2.35 -0.17
C LEU A 102 9.07 -2.59 -1.40
N ALA A 103 8.50 -1.53 -1.99
CA ALA A 103 7.74 -1.64 -3.23
C ALA A 103 8.60 -2.16 -4.40
N ALA A 104 9.90 -1.93 -4.38
CA ALA A 104 10.87 -2.41 -5.38
C ALA A 104 11.30 -3.88 -5.18
N MET A 105 11.00 -4.53 -4.05
CA MET A 105 11.35 -5.94 -3.79
C MET A 105 10.81 -6.90 -4.88
N PRO A 106 11.59 -7.87 -5.37
CA PRO A 106 11.19 -8.76 -6.46
C PRO A 106 10.00 -9.68 -6.11
N GLU A 107 9.78 -9.94 -4.83
CA GLU A 107 8.66 -10.74 -4.31
C GLU A 107 7.34 -9.98 -4.37
N VAL A 108 7.38 -8.64 -4.30
CA VAL A 108 6.20 -7.79 -4.40
C VAL A 108 5.72 -7.76 -5.85
N LYS A 109 4.54 -8.34 -6.08
CA LYS A 109 3.91 -8.40 -7.40
C LYS A 109 3.07 -7.16 -7.69
N LEU A 110 2.39 -6.63 -6.69
CA LEU A 110 1.64 -5.38 -6.80
C LEU A 110 1.92 -4.51 -5.58
N SER A 111 2.23 -3.23 -5.82
CA SER A 111 2.31 -2.22 -4.76
C SER A 111 1.34 -1.06 -5.02
N LEU A 112 0.63 -0.63 -3.99
CA LEU A 112 -0.30 0.50 -4.04
C LEU A 112 0.18 1.59 -3.09
N ASP A 113 0.36 2.79 -3.61
CA ASP A 113 0.67 4.00 -2.86
C ASP A 113 -0.60 4.85 -2.76
N THR A 114 -1.22 4.88 -1.57
CA THR A 114 -2.44 5.66 -1.30
C THR A 114 -2.14 6.99 -0.61
N TYR A 115 -0.88 7.43 -0.61
CA TYR A 115 -0.34 8.52 0.21
C TYR A 115 -0.34 8.25 1.72
N GLU A 116 -1.48 7.89 2.32
CA GLU A 116 -1.57 7.64 3.77
C GLU A 116 -0.92 6.31 4.19
N PHE A 117 -0.98 5.32 3.31
CA PHE A 117 -0.35 4.02 3.50
C PHE A 117 0.12 3.42 2.18
N GLY A 118 1.06 2.50 2.29
CA GLY A 118 1.49 1.62 1.21
C GLY A 118 0.89 0.22 1.40
N LEU A 119 0.49 -0.43 0.31
CA LEU A 119 0.12 -1.84 0.30
C LEU A 119 1.12 -2.63 -0.54
N LEU A 120 1.60 -3.75 -0.01
CA LEU A 120 2.42 -4.73 -0.72
C LEU A 120 1.62 -6.03 -0.88
N LEU A 121 1.48 -6.50 -2.10
CA LEU A 121 0.76 -7.73 -2.44
C LEU A 121 1.69 -8.72 -3.14
N PHE A 122 1.62 -9.97 -2.71
CA PHE A 122 2.54 -11.04 -3.11
C PHE A 122 1.87 -12.13 -3.98
N ARG A 123 0.65 -11.87 -4.47
CA ARG A 123 -0.16 -12.83 -5.23
C ARG A 123 0.44 -13.21 -6.57
N ASN A 124 0.61 -14.51 -6.80
CA ASN A 124 1.15 -15.05 -8.04
C ASN A 124 0.23 -14.87 -9.26
N GLU A 125 -1.06 -14.57 -9.06
CA GLU A 125 -1.99 -14.21 -10.14
C GLU A 125 -1.55 -12.96 -10.91
N PHE A 126 -0.77 -12.08 -10.28
CA PHE A 126 -0.14 -10.95 -10.95
C PHE A 126 1.11 -11.43 -11.70
N LEU A 127 0.93 -11.69 -13.00
CA LEU A 127 1.99 -12.20 -13.89
C LEU A 127 3.15 -11.21 -14.10
N ALA A 128 2.87 -9.91 -13.99
CA ALA A 128 3.86 -8.85 -14.11
C ALA A 128 3.86 -7.98 -12.86
N LYS A 129 5.05 -7.51 -12.45
CA LYS A 129 5.18 -6.57 -11.34
C LYS A 129 4.52 -5.23 -11.70
N GLN A 130 3.74 -4.70 -10.76
CA GLN A 130 2.99 -3.46 -10.95
C GLN A 130 3.14 -2.54 -9.74
N HIS A 131 3.14 -1.23 -10.01
CA HIS A 131 3.10 -0.19 -8.99
C HIS A 131 2.08 0.87 -9.40
N PHE A 132 1.20 1.23 -8.48
CA PHE A 132 0.21 2.30 -8.70
C PHE A 132 0.19 3.25 -7.52
N ALA A 133 0.40 4.54 -7.79
CA ALA A 133 -0.08 5.59 -6.90
C ALA A 133 -1.55 5.85 -7.23
N VAL A 134 -2.44 5.71 -6.25
CA VAL A 134 -3.90 5.80 -6.41
C VAL A 134 -4.48 6.87 -5.51
N LYS A 135 -5.55 7.53 -5.98
CA LYS A 135 -6.32 8.47 -5.16
C LYS A 135 -7.61 7.82 -4.68
N GLY A 136 -7.93 8.04 -3.41
CA GLY A 136 -9.30 7.95 -2.90
C GLY A 136 -10.06 9.24 -3.20
#